data_AF-A0A397Z6B8-F1
#
_entry.id   AF-A0A397Z6B8-F1
#
_cell.length_a   1.000
_cell.length_b   1.000
_cell.length_c   1.000
_cell.angle_alpha   90.00
_cell.angle_beta   90.00
_cell.angle_gamma   90.00
#
_symmetry.space_group_name_H-M   'P 1'
#
loop_
_entity.id
_entity.type
_entity.pdbx_description
1 polymer ?
#
loop_
_entity_poly.entity_id
_entity_poly.type
_entity_poly.pdbx_seq_one_letter_code
_entity_poly.pdbx_strand_id
1 'polypeptide(L)'
;MWTSSRRDNATARVTQSPTKPENEFFKLYGLSKVEAKKKKMAASPKIGIGISSMSTHRVATASSALSPPPHLFFRDSSFILRQQTRTRSDSLRLRISASANSPSSSGEIIENVVIIGSGPAGYTAAIYAARANLKPVVFEGYQMGGVPGGQLMTTTEVENFPGFPEGITGPDLMERMRKQAERWGAELYPEDVESLSVKTAPFTVQSSERKVKCHSIIYATGATAKRLRLPREEEFWSRGISACAICDGASPLFKGQVLAVVGGGDTATEEALYLTKYARHVHLLVRRDQLRASKAMQDR
;
A
#
# COMPACT_ATOMS: atom_id res chain seq x y z
N MET A 1 -10.44 -73.23 12.11
CA MET A 1 -9.45 -72.68 13.06
C MET A 1 -9.53 -71.16 12.97
N TRP A 2 -10.38 -70.55 13.80
CA TRP A 2 -10.02 -69.86 15.06
C TRP A 2 -9.38 -68.47 14.77
N THR A 3 -10.13 -67.36 14.72
CA THR A 3 -10.82 -66.54 15.76
C THR A 3 -9.98 -65.39 16.33
N SER A 4 -10.63 -64.22 16.45
CA SER A 4 -10.43 -63.17 17.48
C SER A 4 -9.12 -62.38 17.43
N SER A 5 -9.17 -61.06 17.21
CA SER A 5 -9.29 -60.13 18.34
C SER A 5 -9.74 -58.74 17.90
N ARG A 6 -10.81 -58.26 18.57
CA ARG A 6 -11.23 -56.85 18.62
C ARG A 6 -10.18 -56.04 19.39
N ARG A 7 -9.93 -54.81 18.95
CA ARG A 7 -9.65 -53.69 19.86
C ARG A 7 -10.34 -52.43 19.36
N ASP A 8 -11.02 -51.80 20.31
CA ASP A 8 -11.99 -50.73 20.13
C ASP A 8 -11.37 -49.34 19.95
N ASN A 9 -12.16 -48.48 19.28
CA ASN A 9 -12.37 -47.04 19.46
C ASN A 9 -11.19 -46.07 19.69
N ALA A 10 -11.06 -45.12 18.76
CA ALA A 10 -11.08 -43.68 19.06
C ALA A 10 -11.46 -42.84 17.82
N THR A 11 -12.70 -42.94 17.34
CA THR A 11 -13.32 -41.83 16.60
C THR A 11 -13.46 -40.65 17.56
N ALA A 12 -12.71 -39.58 17.34
CA ALA A 12 -12.91 -38.31 18.03
C ALA A 12 -14.23 -37.66 17.55
N ARG A 13 -15.35 -38.17 18.08
CA ARG A 13 -16.59 -37.39 18.16
C ARG A 13 -16.33 -36.28 19.16
N VAL A 14 -16.13 -35.07 18.67
CA VAL A 14 -16.31 -33.87 19.50
C VAL A 14 -17.80 -33.82 19.84
N THR A 15 -18.16 -34.37 20.99
CA THR A 15 -19.45 -34.14 21.62
C THR A 15 -19.51 -32.66 21.93
N GLN A 16 -20.27 -31.90 21.12
CA GLN A 16 -20.69 -30.57 21.50
C GLN A 16 -21.48 -30.68 22.80
N SER A 17 -20.92 -30.15 23.89
CA SER A 17 -21.72 -29.79 25.04
C SER A 17 -22.49 -28.51 24.68
N PRO A 18 -23.81 -28.46 24.86
CA PRO A 18 -24.58 -27.27 24.59
C PRO A 18 -24.57 -26.42 25.86
N THR A 19 -23.59 -25.53 26.03
CA THR A 19 -23.77 -24.21 26.68
C THR A 19 -22.44 -23.45 26.88
N LYS A 20 -22.37 -22.27 26.25
CA LYS A 20 -21.65 -21.04 26.65
C LYS A 20 -20.10 -21.03 26.68
N PRO A 21 -19.42 -20.95 25.53
CA PRO A 21 -18.07 -20.38 25.44
C PRO A 21 -18.07 -18.85 25.21
N GLU A 22 -19.20 -18.24 24.83
CA GLU A 22 -19.22 -16.82 24.45
C GLU A 22 -18.86 -15.85 25.58
N ASN A 23 -19.19 -16.15 26.84
CA ASN A 23 -19.10 -15.18 27.93
C ASN A 23 -17.69 -15.01 28.55
N GLU A 24 -16.77 -15.96 28.38
CA GLU A 24 -15.42 -15.84 28.95
C GLU A 24 -14.54 -14.85 28.17
N PHE A 25 -14.68 -14.81 26.84
CA PHE A 25 -13.92 -13.90 25.99
C PHE A 25 -14.20 -12.42 26.33
N PHE A 26 -15.46 -12.06 26.56
CA PHE A 26 -15.82 -10.67 26.90
C PHE A 26 -15.30 -10.21 28.26
N LYS A 27 -15.27 -11.11 29.25
CA LYS A 27 -14.78 -10.79 30.60
C LYS A 27 -13.25 -10.65 30.66
N LEU A 28 -12.51 -11.50 29.95
CA LEU A 28 -11.05 -11.48 29.93
C LEU A 28 -10.45 -10.19 29.36
N TYR A 29 -11.15 -9.54 28.42
CA TYR A 29 -10.66 -8.34 27.73
C TYR A 29 -11.44 -7.05 28.05
N GLY A 30 -12.35 -7.08 29.02
CA GLY A 30 -13.15 -5.90 29.40
C GLY A 30 -13.99 -5.34 28.25
N LEU A 31 -14.53 -6.21 27.38
CA LEU A 31 -15.33 -5.83 26.23
C LEU A 31 -16.82 -5.91 26.57
N SER A 32 -17.61 -4.94 26.13
CA SER A 32 -19.06 -4.95 26.31
C SER A 32 -19.77 -5.39 25.02
N LYS A 33 -20.81 -6.24 25.13
CA LYS A 33 -21.72 -6.53 24.00
C LYS A 33 -22.64 -5.33 23.82
N VAL A 34 -22.61 -4.70 22.65
CA VAL A 34 -23.64 -3.74 22.24
C VAL A 34 -24.60 -4.46 21.29
N GLU A 35 -25.81 -4.75 21.77
CA GLU A 35 -26.92 -5.23 20.94
C GLU A 35 -27.68 -4.03 20.36
N ALA A 36 -27.59 -3.81 19.05
CA ALA A 36 -28.38 -2.79 18.38
C ALA A 36 -29.87 -3.20 18.40
N LYS A 37 -30.68 -2.53 19.22
CA LYS A 37 -32.14 -2.69 19.20
C LYS A 37 -32.70 -2.04 17.93
N LYS A 38 -33.31 -2.85 17.06
CA LYS A 38 -34.06 -2.39 15.88
C LYS A 38 -35.20 -1.45 16.32
N LYS A 39 -35.03 -0.14 16.15
CA LYS A 39 -36.11 0.83 16.38
C LYS A 39 -37.00 0.83 15.13
N LYS A 40 -38.26 0.38 15.25
CA LYS A 40 -39.27 0.55 14.19
C LYS A 40 -39.44 2.06 13.93
N MET A 41 -39.02 2.54 12.78
CA MET A 41 -39.33 3.90 12.34
C MET A 41 -40.82 3.97 12.00
N ALA A 42 -41.58 4.72 12.80
CA ALA A 42 -42.91 5.15 12.43
C ALA A 42 -42.81 6.26 11.37
N ALA A 43 -43.62 6.16 10.32
CA ALA A 43 -43.73 7.18 9.29
C ALA A 43 -44.20 8.50 9.90
N SER A 44 -43.50 9.60 9.59
CA SER A 44 -43.91 10.97 9.92
C SER A 44 -44.36 11.71 8.65
N PRO A 45 -45.26 12.71 8.76
CA PRO A 45 -46.13 13.11 7.66
C PRO A 45 -45.46 14.04 6.65
N LYS A 46 -45.97 13.98 5.42
CA LYS A 46 -45.59 14.85 4.30
C LYS A 46 -45.91 16.31 4.63
N ILE A 47 -44.90 17.17 4.55
CA ILE A 47 -45.08 18.62 4.42
C ILE A 47 -44.51 19.00 3.05
N GLY A 48 -45.40 19.40 2.15
CA GLY A 48 -45.02 20.01 0.88
C GLY A 48 -45.18 21.53 0.96
N ILE A 49 -44.20 22.24 0.43
CA ILE A 49 -44.15 23.60 -0.16
C ILE A 49 -42.83 23.55 -0.94
N GLY A 50 -42.69 23.81 -2.24
CA GLY A 50 -43.13 24.96 -3.01
C GLY A 50 -41.98 25.27 -3.98
N ILE A 51 -42.22 24.96 -5.24
CA ILE A 51 -41.40 25.22 -6.44
C ILE A 51 -40.83 26.65 -6.48
N SER A 52 -39.53 26.77 -6.76
CA SER A 52 -39.00 27.88 -7.57
C SER A 52 -37.74 27.44 -8.32
N SER A 53 -37.77 27.69 -9.63
CA SER A 53 -36.73 27.47 -10.63
C SER A 53 -35.47 28.30 -10.37
N MET A 54 -34.29 27.79 -10.71
CA MET A 54 -33.35 28.53 -11.57
C MET A 54 -32.11 27.74 -12.03
N SER A 55 -31.84 27.92 -13.33
CA SER A 55 -30.56 27.95 -14.04
C SER A 55 -29.74 26.67 -14.21
N THR A 56 -29.97 26.00 -15.34
CA THR A 56 -29.02 25.12 -16.02
C THR A 56 -27.86 25.94 -16.61
N HIS A 57 -26.64 25.72 -16.14
CA HIS A 57 -25.44 26.20 -16.85
C HIS A 57 -25.14 25.28 -18.03
N ARG A 58 -25.14 25.87 -19.24
CA ARG A 58 -24.77 25.25 -20.51
C ARG A 58 -23.29 24.84 -20.50
N VAL A 59 -23.02 23.59 -20.89
CA VAL A 59 -21.69 23.11 -21.29
C VAL A 59 -21.42 23.66 -22.69
N ALA A 60 -20.41 24.53 -22.82
CA ALA A 60 -19.92 25.00 -24.10
C ALA A 60 -18.93 23.98 -24.68
N THR A 61 -19.31 23.38 -25.80
CA THR A 61 -18.43 22.58 -26.67
C THR A 61 -17.54 23.53 -27.47
N ALA A 62 -16.26 23.61 -27.14
CA ALA A 62 -15.25 24.23 -28.00
C ALA A 62 -14.63 23.13 -28.89
N SER A 63 -15.02 23.15 -30.16
CA SER A 63 -14.39 22.39 -31.23
C SER A 63 -13.19 23.19 -31.73
N SER A 64 -11.98 22.66 -31.54
CA SER A 64 -10.78 23.14 -32.22
C SER A 64 -10.07 21.93 -32.83
N ALA A 65 -10.30 21.75 -34.12
CA ALA A 65 -9.61 20.79 -34.97
C ALA A 65 -8.11 21.13 -35.01
N LEU A 66 -7.27 20.24 -34.47
CA LEU A 66 -5.84 20.25 -34.70
C LEU A 66 -5.52 19.18 -35.75
N SER A 67 -5.16 19.62 -36.94
CA SER A 67 -4.61 18.81 -38.03
C SER A 67 -3.19 18.32 -37.68
N PRO A 68 -2.83 17.05 -37.99
CA PRO A 68 -1.49 16.52 -37.73
C PRO A 68 -0.47 17.01 -38.79
N PRO A 69 0.82 17.18 -38.45
CA PRO A 69 1.87 17.50 -39.41
C PRO A 69 2.28 16.27 -40.24
N PRO A 70 2.85 16.45 -41.44
CA PRO A 70 3.05 15.38 -42.40
C PRO A 70 4.25 14.48 -42.07
N HIS A 71 4.06 13.20 -42.37
CA HIS A 71 5.07 12.15 -42.35
C HIS A 71 6.18 12.43 -43.38
N LEU A 72 7.44 12.48 -42.92
CA LEU A 72 8.61 12.38 -43.79
C LEU A 72 8.95 10.91 -43.99
N PHE A 73 8.65 10.42 -45.20
CA PHE A 73 9.25 9.21 -45.75
C PHE A 73 10.71 9.49 -46.14
N PHE A 74 11.65 8.73 -45.60
CA PHE A 74 12.96 8.54 -46.23
C PHE A 74 13.09 7.08 -46.64
N ARG A 75 13.31 6.91 -47.95
CA ARG A 75 13.51 5.67 -48.68
C ARG A 75 15.01 5.33 -48.69
N ASP A 76 15.29 4.03 -48.70
CA ASP A 76 16.58 3.36 -48.78
C ASP A 76 17.68 4.09 -49.57
N SER A 77 18.92 4.03 -49.04
CA SER A 77 20.14 3.87 -49.82
C SER A 77 21.27 3.36 -48.92
N SER A 78 21.63 2.10 -49.15
CA SER A 78 22.85 1.43 -48.73
C SER A 78 24.11 2.19 -49.17
N PHE A 79 25.10 2.35 -48.28
CA PHE A 79 26.47 2.66 -48.70
C PHE A 79 27.53 1.98 -47.80
N ILE A 80 28.00 0.87 -48.35
CA ILE A 80 29.36 0.31 -48.39
C ILE A 80 30.39 0.80 -47.35
N LEU A 81 30.84 -0.20 -46.58
CA LEU A 81 32.08 -0.30 -45.82
C LEU A 81 33.31 0.03 -46.69
N ARG A 82 34.09 1.05 -46.32
CA ARG A 82 35.46 1.24 -46.83
C ARG A 82 36.44 1.21 -45.68
N GLN A 83 37.16 0.10 -45.58
CA GLN A 83 38.41 0.01 -44.81
C GLN A 83 39.43 0.98 -45.43
N GLN A 84 40.10 1.76 -44.59
CA GLN A 84 41.35 2.40 -44.97
C GLN A 84 42.41 2.15 -43.90
N THR A 85 43.57 1.79 -44.42
CA THR A 85 44.75 1.23 -43.79
C THR A 85 45.55 2.23 -42.97
N ARG A 86 46.24 1.70 -41.95
CA ARG A 86 47.30 2.32 -41.13
C ARG A 86 48.28 3.20 -41.92
N THR A 87 48.65 4.34 -41.34
CA THR A 87 50.04 4.85 -41.35
C THR A 87 50.40 5.47 -40.00
N ARG A 88 51.55 5.07 -39.46
CA ARG A 88 52.24 5.65 -38.29
C ARG A 88 52.70 7.08 -38.60
N SER A 89 52.59 7.98 -37.64
CA SER A 89 53.49 9.14 -37.52
C SER A 89 53.62 9.54 -36.06
N ASP A 90 54.84 9.41 -35.55
CA ASP A 90 55.31 9.96 -34.28
C ASP A 90 55.13 11.48 -34.24
N SER A 91 54.56 11.99 -33.16
CA SER A 91 54.70 13.41 -32.80
C SER A 91 54.72 13.58 -31.28
N LEU A 92 55.90 13.97 -30.81
CA LEU A 92 56.28 14.60 -29.55
C LEU A 92 55.22 14.72 -28.44
N ARG A 93 55.50 14.06 -27.30
CA ARG A 93 54.88 14.35 -26.01
C ARG A 93 55.40 15.68 -25.45
N LEU A 94 54.58 16.72 -25.48
CA LEU A 94 54.77 17.89 -24.62
C LEU A 94 54.41 17.50 -23.17
N ARG A 95 55.40 17.46 -22.28
CA ARG A 95 55.16 17.37 -20.83
C ARG A 95 54.75 18.76 -20.33
N ILE A 96 53.45 18.98 -20.14
CA ILE A 96 52.96 20.06 -19.28
C ILE A 96 52.91 19.50 -17.87
N SER A 97 53.90 19.85 -17.05
CA SER A 97 53.83 19.69 -15.60
C SER A 97 52.89 20.75 -15.04
N ALA A 98 51.59 20.48 -15.07
CA ALA A 98 50.62 21.24 -14.31
C ALA A 98 50.81 20.89 -12.83
N SER A 99 51.29 21.86 -12.06
CA SER A 99 51.34 21.80 -10.60
C SER A 99 49.94 21.47 -10.09
N ALA A 100 49.79 20.32 -9.44
CA ALA A 100 48.55 19.85 -8.86
C ALA A 100 48.21 20.70 -7.63
N ASN A 101 47.57 21.85 -7.86
CA ASN A 101 46.69 22.42 -6.85
C ASN A 101 45.42 21.58 -6.86
N SER A 102 45.35 20.59 -5.97
CA SER A 102 44.13 19.87 -5.65
C SER A 102 43.13 20.86 -5.03
N PRO A 103 41.99 21.17 -5.65
CA PRO A 103 40.93 21.85 -4.92
C PRO A 103 40.31 20.80 -3.98
N SER A 104 40.77 20.76 -2.75
CA SER A 104 40.19 19.97 -1.66
C SER A 104 38.89 20.64 -1.17
N SER A 105 37.88 20.69 -2.03
CA SER A 105 36.50 20.88 -1.62
C SER A 105 35.67 19.81 -2.32
N SER A 106 35.59 18.63 -1.71
CA SER A 106 34.50 17.69 -2.01
C SER A 106 33.21 18.43 -1.71
N GLY A 107 32.63 19.08 -2.73
CA GLY A 107 31.34 19.73 -2.63
C GLY A 107 30.36 18.66 -2.15
N GLU A 108 29.78 18.87 -0.97
CA GLU A 108 28.78 17.97 -0.43
C GLU A 108 27.64 17.88 -1.45
N ILE A 109 27.40 16.68 -2.00
CA ILE A 109 26.34 16.48 -2.99
C ILE A 109 25.01 16.69 -2.26
N ILE A 110 24.20 17.62 -2.77
CA ILE A 110 22.86 17.90 -2.27
C ILE A 110 21.87 17.34 -3.28
N GLU A 111 21.08 16.38 -2.85
CA GLU A 111 20.07 15.75 -3.69
C GLU A 111 18.86 16.68 -3.90
N ASN A 112 18.24 16.60 -5.06
CA ASN A 112 17.04 17.40 -5.33
C ASN A 112 15.86 16.92 -4.46
N VAL A 113 15.70 15.60 -4.38
CA VAL A 113 14.59 14.98 -3.67
C VAL A 113 15.02 13.63 -3.08
N VAL A 114 14.71 13.46 -1.80
CA VAL A 114 14.79 12.18 -1.11
C VAL A 114 13.38 11.67 -0.83
N ILE A 115 13.11 10.41 -1.17
CA ILE A 115 11.84 9.74 -0.95
C ILE A 115 12.05 8.68 0.13
N ILE A 116 11.20 8.68 1.15
CA ILE A 116 11.31 7.75 2.27
C ILE A 116 10.07 6.85 2.26
N GLY A 117 10.26 5.60 1.87
CA GLY A 117 9.22 4.59 1.74
C GLY A 117 9.11 4.04 0.31
N SER A 118 8.83 2.75 0.23
CA SER A 118 8.81 1.93 -1.00
C SER A 118 7.42 1.38 -1.35
N GLY A 119 6.35 1.91 -0.76
CA GLY A 119 5.00 1.55 -1.19
C GLY A 119 4.64 2.13 -2.56
N PRO A 120 3.39 1.92 -3.05
CA PRO A 120 2.92 2.49 -4.30
C PRO A 120 3.14 4.01 -4.40
N ALA A 121 2.95 4.73 -3.29
CA ALA A 121 3.17 6.18 -3.23
C ALA A 121 4.64 6.55 -3.46
N GLY A 122 5.58 5.85 -2.80
CA GLY A 122 7.01 6.11 -2.91
C GLY A 122 7.55 5.82 -4.30
N TYR A 123 7.26 4.64 -4.87
CA TYR A 123 7.68 4.31 -6.22
C TYR A 123 7.03 5.20 -7.28
N THR A 124 5.75 5.56 -7.14
CA THR A 124 5.12 6.51 -8.07
C THR A 124 5.82 7.87 -8.02
N ALA A 125 6.10 8.39 -6.83
CA ALA A 125 6.85 9.63 -6.68
C ALA A 125 8.25 9.54 -7.32
N ALA A 126 8.95 8.41 -7.12
CA ALA A 126 10.27 8.17 -7.71
C ALA A 126 10.22 8.15 -9.23
N ILE A 127 9.24 7.46 -9.83
CA ILE A 127 9.06 7.43 -11.28
C ILE A 127 8.90 8.84 -11.86
N TYR A 128 8.05 9.68 -11.25
CA TYR A 128 7.81 11.03 -11.76
C TYR A 128 9.01 11.96 -11.52
N ALA A 129 9.66 11.89 -10.36
CA ALA A 129 10.85 12.69 -10.07
C ALA A 129 12.03 12.30 -11.00
N ALA A 130 12.22 11.01 -11.26
CA ALA A 130 13.25 10.52 -12.16
C ALA A 130 12.99 10.95 -13.61
N ARG A 131 11.73 10.89 -14.07
CA ARG A 131 11.32 11.42 -15.39
C ARG A 131 11.51 12.94 -15.52
N ALA A 132 11.42 13.68 -14.43
CA ALA A 132 11.73 15.09 -14.37
C ALA A 132 13.25 15.38 -14.25
N ASN A 133 14.09 14.36 -14.39
CA ASN A 133 15.55 14.42 -14.31
C ASN A 133 16.07 14.94 -12.95
N LEU A 134 15.32 14.70 -11.87
CA LEU A 134 15.70 15.12 -10.51
C LEU A 134 16.62 14.13 -9.80
N LYS A 135 16.85 12.94 -10.40
CA LYS A 135 17.67 11.84 -9.83
C LYS A 135 17.25 11.52 -8.38
N PRO A 136 16.01 11.05 -8.16
CA PRO A 136 15.49 10.83 -6.82
C PRO A 136 16.26 9.72 -6.10
N VAL A 137 16.64 9.99 -4.86
CA VAL A 137 17.15 8.98 -3.91
C VAL A 137 15.96 8.43 -3.13
N VAL A 138 15.81 7.11 -3.06
CA VAL A 138 14.70 6.43 -2.39
C VAL A 138 15.25 5.51 -1.31
N PHE A 139 14.80 5.71 -0.07
CA PHE A 139 15.01 4.78 1.03
C PHE A 139 13.83 3.83 1.10
N GLU A 140 14.09 2.54 0.88
CA GLU A 140 13.04 1.55 0.71
C GLU A 140 12.58 0.92 2.01
N GLY A 141 13.36 1.08 3.08
CA GLY A 141 13.19 0.32 4.33
C GLY A 141 13.91 -1.02 4.27
N TYR A 142 14.25 -1.55 5.45
CA TYR A 142 14.89 -2.85 5.60
C TYR A 142 14.35 -3.63 6.80
N GLN A 143 14.62 -3.18 8.03
CA GLN A 143 14.16 -3.84 9.25
C GLN A 143 12.95 -3.11 9.83
N MET A 144 13.15 -1.84 10.20
CA MET A 144 12.12 -0.99 10.81
C MET A 144 11.03 -0.60 9.80
N GLY A 145 11.42 -0.30 8.56
CA GLY A 145 10.52 0.02 7.46
C GLY A 145 9.77 -1.19 6.90
N GLY A 146 10.17 -2.40 7.29
CA GLY A 146 9.64 -3.66 6.78
C GLY A 146 10.16 -4.00 5.37
N VAL A 147 9.54 -4.99 4.76
CA VAL A 147 9.91 -5.47 3.42
C VAL A 147 9.65 -4.37 2.38
N PRO A 148 10.64 -4.04 1.50
CA PRO A 148 10.43 -3.11 0.40
C PRO A 148 9.19 -3.44 -0.44
N GLY A 149 8.36 -2.43 -0.73
CA GLY A 149 7.03 -2.61 -1.36
C GLY A 149 5.86 -2.35 -0.39
N GLY A 150 6.12 -2.29 0.91
CA GLY A 150 5.11 -1.95 1.91
C GLY A 150 4.01 -3.02 2.06
N GLN A 151 2.79 -2.61 2.44
CA GLN A 151 1.71 -3.55 2.81
C GLN A 151 1.27 -4.50 1.68
N LEU A 152 1.50 -4.14 0.41
CA LEU A 152 1.18 -5.04 -0.70
C LEU A 152 2.08 -6.27 -0.72
N MET A 153 3.23 -6.25 -0.05
CA MET A 153 4.07 -7.45 0.09
C MET A 153 3.41 -8.56 0.93
N THR A 154 2.38 -8.23 1.70
CA THR A 154 1.66 -9.19 2.55
C THR A 154 0.29 -9.59 2.00
N THR A 155 -0.11 -9.07 0.83
CA THR A 155 -1.36 -9.45 0.17
C THR A 155 -1.11 -10.47 -0.93
N THR A 156 -2.09 -11.34 -1.17
CA THR A 156 -2.00 -12.37 -2.22
C THR A 156 -2.36 -11.82 -3.59
N GLU A 157 -3.53 -11.22 -3.74
CA GLU A 157 -4.08 -10.77 -5.01
C GLU A 157 -4.60 -9.33 -4.91
N VAL A 158 -4.39 -8.55 -5.97
CA VAL A 158 -4.83 -7.17 -6.12
C VAL A 158 -5.68 -7.08 -7.37
N GLU A 159 -6.99 -6.97 -7.18
CA GLU A 159 -7.98 -6.94 -8.27
C GLU A 159 -8.49 -5.52 -8.59
N ASN A 160 -8.09 -4.53 -7.78
CA ASN A 160 -8.62 -3.17 -7.82
C ASN A 160 -7.56 -2.13 -8.20
N PHE A 161 -6.38 -2.55 -8.67
CA PHE A 161 -5.39 -1.64 -9.25
C PHE A 161 -5.58 -1.57 -10.77
N PRO A 162 -5.85 -0.38 -11.35
CA PRO A 162 -6.16 -0.27 -12.76
C PRO A 162 -4.99 -0.68 -13.65
N GLY A 163 -5.29 -1.36 -14.76
CA GLY A 163 -4.30 -1.88 -15.72
C GLY A 163 -4.02 -3.38 -15.60
N PHE A 164 -4.63 -4.05 -14.63
CA PHE A 164 -4.51 -5.50 -14.42
C PHE A 164 -5.91 -6.16 -14.41
N PRO A 165 -6.53 -6.36 -15.58
CA PRO A 165 -7.91 -6.86 -15.66
C PRO A 165 -8.07 -8.30 -15.13
N GLU A 166 -7.01 -9.10 -15.17
CA GLU A 166 -6.96 -10.45 -14.58
C GLU A 166 -6.49 -10.47 -13.12
N GLY A 167 -6.27 -9.30 -12.50
CA GLY A 167 -5.61 -9.20 -11.20
C GLY A 167 -4.08 -9.31 -11.30
N ILE A 168 -3.41 -9.07 -10.18
CA ILE A 168 -1.96 -9.22 -10.02
C ILE A 168 -1.63 -9.48 -8.55
N THR A 169 -0.60 -10.27 -8.29
CA THR A 169 -0.14 -10.44 -6.91
C THR A 169 0.44 -9.15 -6.35
N GLY A 170 0.28 -8.94 -5.04
CA GLY A 170 0.85 -7.77 -4.36
C GLY A 170 2.37 -7.61 -4.57
N PRO A 171 3.17 -8.67 -4.36
CA PRO A 171 4.61 -8.65 -4.66
C PRO A 171 4.95 -8.35 -6.13
N ASP A 172 4.24 -8.94 -7.10
CA ASP A 172 4.51 -8.69 -8.52
C ASP A 172 4.20 -7.25 -8.92
N LEU A 173 3.13 -6.67 -8.38
CA LEU A 173 2.80 -5.26 -8.59
C LEU A 173 3.92 -4.36 -8.06
N MET A 174 4.44 -4.65 -6.86
CA MET A 174 5.53 -3.87 -6.26
C MET A 174 6.84 -4.01 -6.99
N GLU A 175 7.18 -5.21 -7.44
CA GLU A 175 8.36 -5.44 -8.25
C GLU A 175 8.30 -4.69 -9.59
N ARG A 176 7.13 -4.65 -10.24
CA ARG A 176 6.94 -3.86 -11.48
C ARG A 176 7.12 -2.37 -11.24
N MET A 177 6.57 -1.84 -10.15
CA MET A 177 6.71 -0.42 -9.80
C MET A 177 8.16 -0.06 -9.44
N ARG A 178 8.86 -0.93 -8.68
CA ARG A 178 10.28 -0.79 -8.36
C ARG A 178 11.14 -0.71 -9.63
N LYS A 179 11.01 -1.71 -10.51
CA LYS A 179 11.72 -1.76 -11.81
C LYS A 179 11.44 -0.54 -12.67
N GLN A 180 10.22 -0.01 -12.64
CA GLN A 180 9.88 1.21 -13.37
C GLN A 180 10.60 2.43 -12.79
N ALA A 181 10.73 2.55 -11.46
CA ALA A 181 11.50 3.61 -10.82
C ALA A 181 12.99 3.53 -11.19
N GLU A 182 13.61 2.34 -11.05
CA GLU A 182 15.01 2.10 -11.41
C GLU A 182 15.28 2.42 -12.89
N ARG A 183 14.40 1.98 -13.79
CA ARG A 183 14.51 2.23 -15.24
C ARG A 183 14.62 3.71 -15.58
N TRP A 184 13.93 4.58 -14.85
CA TRP A 184 13.98 6.03 -15.09
C TRP A 184 15.13 6.73 -14.38
N GLY A 185 15.93 6.01 -13.59
CA GLY A 185 17.11 6.54 -12.91
C GLY A 185 16.88 6.95 -11.46
N ALA A 186 15.88 6.36 -10.78
CA ALA A 186 15.81 6.46 -9.33
C ALA A 186 16.91 5.60 -8.68
N GLU A 187 17.59 6.15 -7.67
CA GLU A 187 18.57 5.42 -6.86
C GLU A 187 17.86 4.83 -5.63
N LEU A 188 17.82 3.51 -5.53
CA LEU A 188 17.07 2.81 -4.49
C LEU A 188 18.03 2.20 -3.47
N TYR A 189 17.80 2.49 -2.19
CA TYR A 189 18.60 2.00 -1.07
C TYR A 189 17.71 1.19 -0.11
N PRO A 190 17.99 -0.12 0.07
CA PRO A 190 17.26 -0.96 1.02
C PRO A 190 17.74 -0.68 2.44
N GLU A 191 17.46 0.52 2.93
CA GLU A 191 17.92 1.06 4.21
C GLU A 191 16.78 1.73 4.97
N ASP A 192 16.85 1.66 6.30
CA ASP A 192 15.94 2.39 7.16
C ASP A 192 16.44 3.82 7.41
N VAL A 193 15.56 4.80 7.24
CA VAL A 193 15.83 6.16 7.70
C VAL A 193 15.58 6.22 9.20
N GLU A 194 16.61 6.58 9.95
CA GLU A 194 16.61 6.64 11.41
C GLU A 194 16.29 8.05 11.93
N SER A 195 16.72 9.08 11.21
CA SER A 195 16.47 10.47 11.64
C SER A 195 16.43 11.48 10.49
N LEU A 196 15.72 12.58 10.75
CA LEU A 196 15.53 13.69 9.82
C LEU A 196 15.84 15.03 10.51
N SER A 197 16.60 15.89 9.84
CA SER A 197 16.76 17.29 10.21
C SER A 197 16.12 18.19 9.15
N VAL A 198 14.95 18.75 9.49
CA VAL A 198 14.10 19.51 8.55
C VAL A 198 13.89 20.98 8.96
N LYS A 199 14.57 21.43 10.03
CA LYS A 199 14.41 22.81 10.53
C LYS A 199 15.06 23.86 9.62
N THR A 200 16.16 23.49 8.98
CA THR A 200 16.96 24.38 8.12
C THR A 200 17.29 23.64 6.83
N ALA A 201 17.13 24.30 5.69
CA ALA A 201 17.50 23.75 4.39
C ALA A 201 19.01 23.97 4.11
N PRO A 202 19.68 23.07 3.37
CA PRO A 202 19.18 21.76 2.89
C PRO A 202 18.90 20.79 4.05
N PHE A 203 17.83 20.00 3.90
CA PHE A 203 17.43 19.01 4.88
C PHE A 203 18.44 17.87 4.94
N THR A 204 18.52 17.18 6.08
CA THR A 204 19.40 16.02 6.24
C THR A 204 18.57 14.78 6.53
N VAL A 205 18.84 13.71 5.79
CA VAL A 205 18.28 12.37 5.96
C VAL A 205 19.40 11.43 6.37
N GLN A 206 19.20 10.67 7.45
CA GLN A 206 20.22 9.79 8.01
C GLN A 206 19.68 8.35 8.12
N SER A 207 20.42 7.40 7.55
CA SER A 207 20.31 5.96 7.85
C SER A 207 21.56 5.50 8.61
N SER A 208 21.65 4.20 8.91
CA SER A 208 22.86 3.62 9.51
C SER A 208 24.08 3.70 8.58
N GLU A 209 23.87 3.70 7.26
CA GLU A 209 24.95 3.62 6.27
C GLU A 209 25.26 4.97 5.63
N ARG A 210 24.29 5.89 5.53
CA ARG A 210 24.45 7.14 4.80
C ARG A 210 23.82 8.34 5.47
N LYS A 211 24.43 9.49 5.17
CA LYS A 211 23.92 10.82 5.48
C LYS A 211 23.76 11.58 4.17
N VAL A 212 22.52 11.93 3.83
CA VAL A 212 22.18 12.59 2.57
C VAL A 212 21.62 13.97 2.87
N LYS A 213 22.15 15.00 2.20
CA LYS A 213 21.54 16.33 2.19
C LYS A 213 20.61 16.47 1.00
N CYS A 214 19.49 17.16 1.17
CA CYS A 214 18.53 17.33 0.08
C CYS A 214 17.74 18.65 0.17
N HIS A 215 17.21 19.08 -0.98
CA HIS A 215 16.33 20.24 -1.06
C HIS A 215 14.89 19.93 -0.64
N SER A 216 14.44 18.69 -0.86
CA SER A 216 13.07 18.27 -0.58
C SER A 216 13.00 16.80 -0.11
N ILE A 217 11.98 16.50 0.70
CA ILE A 217 11.70 15.16 1.19
C ILE A 217 10.25 14.80 0.86
N ILE A 218 10.04 13.61 0.30
CA ILE A 218 8.72 12.99 0.18
C ILE A 218 8.62 11.89 1.23
N TYR A 219 7.76 12.09 2.23
CA TYR A 219 7.54 11.13 3.31
C TYR A 219 6.40 10.17 2.94
N ALA A 220 6.76 8.98 2.47
CA ALA A 220 5.86 7.96 1.92
C ALA A 220 5.97 6.61 2.69
N THR A 221 6.25 6.66 4.00
CA THR A 221 6.48 5.48 4.85
C THR A 221 5.24 4.63 5.13
N GLY A 222 4.07 5.10 4.69
CA GLY A 222 2.81 4.38 4.82
C GLY A 222 2.31 4.31 6.28
N ALA A 223 1.65 3.20 6.60
CA ALA A 223 1.10 2.92 7.92
C ALA A 223 1.12 1.40 8.15
N THR A 224 0.84 0.95 9.37
CA THR A 224 0.64 -0.45 9.70
C THR A 224 -0.66 -0.66 10.46
N ALA A 225 -1.32 -1.79 10.23
CA ALA A 225 -2.53 -2.14 10.96
C ALA A 225 -2.23 -2.34 12.45
N LYS A 226 -3.02 -1.69 13.31
CA LYS A 226 -2.87 -1.83 14.77
C LYS A 226 -3.43 -3.16 15.23
N ARG A 227 -2.55 -3.99 15.76
CA ARG A 227 -2.85 -5.31 16.34
C ARG A 227 -3.04 -5.21 17.85
N LEU A 228 -3.90 -6.07 18.42
CA LEU A 228 -4.20 -6.08 19.86
C LEU A 228 -3.16 -6.88 20.68
N ARG A 229 -2.38 -7.74 20.01
CA ARG A 229 -1.41 -8.66 20.60
C ARG A 229 -2.07 -9.64 21.57
N LEU A 230 -3.18 -10.24 21.14
CA LEU A 230 -3.89 -11.26 21.93
C LEU A 230 -3.00 -12.51 22.11
N PRO A 231 -3.20 -13.28 23.19
CA PRO A 231 -2.65 -14.63 23.30
C PRO A 231 -3.00 -15.44 22.05
N ARG A 232 -1.96 -16.04 21.44
CA ARG A 232 -2.08 -16.83 20.20
C ARG A 232 -2.52 -16.04 18.96
N GLU A 233 -2.48 -14.70 18.98
CA GLU A 233 -2.84 -13.90 17.79
C GLU A 233 -1.97 -14.27 16.57
N GLU A 234 -0.69 -14.55 16.78
CA GLU A 234 0.23 -14.93 15.71
C GLU A 234 -0.08 -16.31 15.13
N GLU A 235 -0.56 -17.25 15.94
CA GLU A 235 -0.92 -18.61 15.47
C GLU A 235 -2.11 -18.58 14.50
N PHE A 236 -3.04 -17.64 14.72
CA PHE A 236 -4.27 -17.49 13.95
C PHE A 236 -4.23 -16.33 12.95
N TRP A 237 -3.11 -15.59 12.88
CA TRP A 237 -2.94 -14.52 11.89
C TRP A 237 -3.00 -15.10 10.48
N SER A 238 -3.79 -14.48 9.60
CA SER A 238 -4.09 -14.96 8.25
C SER A 238 -4.76 -16.36 8.19
N ARG A 239 -5.21 -16.90 9.33
CA ARG A 239 -5.87 -18.21 9.47
C ARG A 239 -7.19 -18.13 10.27
N GLY A 240 -7.71 -16.92 10.41
CA GLY A 240 -8.92 -16.63 11.18
C GLY A 240 -8.93 -15.22 11.76
N ILE A 241 -7.75 -14.64 12.01
CA ILE A 241 -7.57 -13.23 12.38
C ILE A 241 -7.05 -12.46 11.17
N SER A 242 -7.70 -11.34 10.88
CA SER A 242 -7.34 -10.38 9.84
C SER A 242 -7.49 -8.96 10.37
N ALA A 243 -6.81 -8.02 9.72
CA ALA A 243 -6.96 -6.58 9.95
C ALA A 243 -7.51 -5.82 8.73
N CYS A 244 -8.03 -6.52 7.71
CA CYS A 244 -8.71 -5.91 6.58
C CYS A 244 -9.97 -6.71 6.21
N ALA A 245 -11.12 -6.31 6.74
CA ALA A 245 -12.38 -7.00 6.44
C ALA A 245 -12.73 -6.97 4.95
N ILE A 246 -12.39 -5.89 4.24
CA ILE A 246 -12.67 -5.75 2.80
C ILE A 246 -11.86 -6.74 1.98
N CYS A 247 -10.57 -6.91 2.33
CA CYS A 247 -9.64 -7.80 1.65
C CYS A 247 -10.07 -9.26 1.81
N ASP A 248 -10.36 -9.68 3.05
CA ASP A 248 -10.50 -11.11 3.35
C ASP A 248 -11.96 -11.56 3.50
N GLY A 249 -12.91 -10.64 3.66
CA GLY A 249 -14.30 -10.99 4.04
C GLY A 249 -15.03 -11.91 3.07
N ALA A 250 -14.67 -11.87 1.79
CA ALA A 250 -15.23 -12.75 0.76
C ALA A 250 -14.57 -14.15 0.71
N SER A 251 -13.47 -14.35 1.44
CA SER A 251 -12.75 -15.63 1.47
C SER A 251 -13.66 -16.77 1.93
N PRO A 252 -13.54 -17.97 1.34
CA PRO A 252 -14.29 -19.15 1.76
C PRO A 252 -14.17 -19.47 3.26
N LEU A 253 -13.06 -19.07 3.89
CA LEU A 253 -12.82 -19.26 5.32
C LEU A 253 -13.88 -18.59 6.21
N PHE A 254 -14.41 -17.43 5.79
CA PHE A 254 -15.31 -16.60 6.59
C PHE A 254 -16.78 -16.71 6.17
N LYS A 255 -17.05 -17.28 5.00
CA LYS A 255 -18.41 -17.41 4.46
C LYS A 255 -19.30 -18.28 5.35
N GLY A 256 -20.45 -17.75 5.74
CA GLY A 256 -21.41 -18.42 6.61
C GLY A 256 -20.95 -18.61 8.06
N GLN A 257 -19.77 -18.11 8.42
CA GLN A 257 -19.26 -18.19 9.79
C GLN A 257 -19.81 -17.06 10.67
N VAL A 258 -19.60 -17.19 11.98
CA VAL A 258 -19.82 -16.09 12.93
C VAL A 258 -18.50 -15.34 13.07
N LEU A 259 -18.51 -14.05 12.78
CA LEU A 259 -17.32 -13.21 12.80
C LEU A 259 -17.39 -12.20 13.94
N ALA A 260 -16.22 -11.69 14.32
CA ALA A 260 -16.11 -10.56 15.25
C ALA A 260 -15.26 -9.45 14.64
N VAL A 261 -15.68 -8.21 14.83
CA VAL A 261 -14.92 -6.99 14.48
C VAL A 261 -14.60 -6.27 15.77
N VAL A 262 -13.33 -5.94 15.99
CA VAL A 262 -12.91 -5.18 17.18
C VAL A 262 -12.71 -3.72 16.82
N GLY A 263 -13.47 -2.84 17.46
CA GLY A 263 -13.40 -1.41 17.25
C GLY A 263 -14.74 -0.72 17.49
N GLY A 264 -14.72 0.61 17.56
CA GLY A 264 -15.95 1.38 17.79
C GLY A 264 -16.02 2.71 17.02
N GLY A 265 -15.09 2.96 16.09
CA GLY A 265 -15.15 4.12 15.19
C GLY A 265 -15.86 3.77 13.87
N ASP A 266 -15.93 4.73 12.96
CA ASP A 266 -16.59 4.56 11.66
C ASP A 266 -16.05 3.35 10.89
N THR A 267 -14.72 3.19 10.81
CA THR A 267 -14.08 2.03 10.17
C THR A 267 -14.60 0.70 10.69
N ALA A 268 -14.73 0.55 12.01
CA ALA A 268 -15.21 -0.71 12.60
C ALA A 268 -16.69 -0.97 12.25
N THR A 269 -17.51 0.08 12.21
CA THR A 269 -18.92 -0.04 11.82
C THR A 269 -19.08 -0.32 10.31
N GLU A 270 -18.27 0.30 9.46
CA GLU A 270 -18.26 0.07 8.01
C GLU A 270 -17.81 -1.36 7.69
N GLU A 271 -16.73 -1.81 8.30
CA GLU A 271 -16.21 -3.17 8.11
C GLU A 271 -17.17 -4.23 8.66
N ALA A 272 -17.77 -4.00 9.83
CA ALA A 272 -18.79 -4.90 10.37
C ALA A 272 -20.00 -5.01 9.42
N LEU A 273 -20.49 -3.89 8.91
CA LEU A 273 -21.58 -3.87 7.94
C LEU A 273 -21.19 -4.58 6.64
N TYR A 274 -19.98 -4.36 6.13
CA TYR A 274 -19.47 -5.05 4.95
C TYR A 274 -19.48 -6.58 5.13
N LEU A 275 -19.00 -7.08 6.27
CA LEU A 275 -18.93 -8.51 6.57
C LEU A 275 -20.30 -9.18 6.67
N THR A 276 -21.38 -8.44 6.95
CA THR A 276 -22.74 -9.00 6.96
C THR A 276 -23.19 -9.58 5.62
N LYS A 277 -22.52 -9.21 4.51
CA LYS A 277 -22.76 -9.78 3.18
C LYS A 277 -22.33 -11.25 3.07
N TYR A 278 -21.40 -11.69 3.91
CA TYR A 278 -20.75 -13.01 3.82
C TYR A 278 -20.95 -13.86 5.08
N ALA A 279 -20.93 -13.22 6.25
CA ALA A 279 -21.04 -13.87 7.54
C ALA A 279 -22.49 -14.23 7.89
N ARG A 280 -22.68 -15.30 8.68
CA ARG A 280 -23.97 -15.62 9.29
C ARG A 280 -24.36 -14.61 10.37
N HIS A 281 -23.37 -14.10 11.11
CA HIS A 281 -23.54 -13.09 12.14
C HIS A 281 -22.22 -12.37 12.38
N VAL A 282 -22.27 -11.08 12.75
CA VAL A 282 -21.09 -10.25 13.03
C VAL A 282 -21.24 -9.63 14.42
N HIS A 283 -20.32 -9.93 15.32
CA HIS A 283 -20.21 -9.29 16.63
C HIS A 283 -19.30 -8.06 16.53
N LEU A 284 -19.82 -6.87 16.82
CA LEU A 284 -19.00 -5.67 16.97
C LEU A 284 -18.56 -5.52 18.43
N LEU A 285 -17.27 -5.66 18.68
CA LEU A 285 -16.66 -5.65 20.00
C LEU A 285 -16.12 -4.25 20.31
N VAL A 286 -16.81 -3.56 21.22
CA VAL A 286 -16.51 -2.18 21.60
C VAL A 286 -15.94 -2.15 23.02
N ARG A 287 -14.78 -1.49 23.19
CA ARG A 287 -14.11 -1.35 24.50
C ARG A 287 -14.90 -0.48 25.49
N ARG A 288 -15.72 0.44 24.98
CA ARG A 288 -16.57 1.34 25.78
C ARG A 288 -18.03 0.90 25.67
N ASP A 289 -18.86 1.50 26.50
CA ASP A 289 -20.32 1.41 26.50
C ASP A 289 -20.99 2.17 25.34
N GLN A 290 -20.21 2.95 24.58
CA GLN A 290 -20.70 3.75 23.45
C GLN A 290 -19.76 3.68 22.23
N LEU A 291 -20.34 3.83 21.04
CA LEU A 291 -19.62 3.96 19.78
C LEU A 291 -19.02 5.37 19.64
N ARG A 292 -17.80 5.42 19.07
CA ARG A 292 -17.15 6.65 18.59
C ARG A 292 -17.56 6.99 17.14
N ALA A 293 -18.16 6.04 16.43
CA ALA A 293 -18.67 6.24 15.08
C ALA A 293 -19.63 7.44 15.02
N SER A 294 -19.69 8.09 13.88
CA SER A 294 -20.65 9.15 13.59
C SER A 294 -22.08 8.67 13.80
N LYS A 295 -23.00 9.58 14.19
CA LYS A 295 -24.41 9.23 14.39
C LYS A 295 -25.03 8.56 13.17
N ALA A 296 -24.70 9.06 11.97
CA ALA A 296 -25.15 8.48 10.71
C ALA A 296 -24.71 7.02 10.51
N MET A 297 -23.52 6.65 11.00
CA MET A 297 -23.06 5.26 10.98
C MET A 297 -23.67 4.40 12.07
N GLN A 298 -23.99 4.97 13.24
CA GLN A 298 -24.69 4.24 14.32
C GLN A 298 -26.15 3.91 13.96
N ASP A 299 -26.79 4.75 13.14
CA ASP A 299 -28.18 4.57 12.71
C ASP A 299 -28.34 3.49 11.61
N ARG A 300 -27.25 3.07 10.96
CA ARG A 300 -27.24 2.04 9.91
C ARG A 300 -27.19 0.63 10.51
#